data_AF-A0A377DCU9-F1
#
_entry.id   AF-A0A377DCU9-F1
#
_cell.length_a   1.000
_cell.length_b   1.000
_cell.length_c   1.000
_cell.angle_alpha   90.00
_cell.angle_beta   90.00
_cell.angle_gamma   90.00
#
_symmetry.space_group_name_H-M   'P 1'
#
loop_
_entity.id
_entity.type
_entity.pdbx_description
1 polymer ?
#
loop_
_entity_poly.entity_id
_entity_poly.type
_entity_poly.pdbx_seq_one_letter_code
_entity_poly.pdbx_strand_id
1 'polypeptide(L)'
;MNKIFKVIWNPATGSYSVASETAKSRGKKSGRSKLLISALVAGGLLSSFGALANNYDGQPTDYGDGSAGDGWVAIGKGSKANTFINTSGASTALGYDAIAEGMYSSAIGSKTLASGGASMAFGVSARALGDRSVALGASSTATGDRSTAFGRYAKTNGYTSLAVGDTALADGEKTIALGNTAQAYEIMSIALGDHANASKEYSMALGASSAASAANAIAVGRNSAAAGVDSLAFGRKSLASAANAIAMGAESKAAENATAVGTNAEANGLNSIALGSGSIADVDNTIALGNQSQASSGWRNCHRSRE
;
A
#
# COMPACT_ATOMS: atom_id res chain seq x y z
N MET A 1 -14.31 -58.84 -51.79
CA MET A 1 -14.17 -58.45 -50.37
C MET A 1 -14.01 -56.94 -50.30
N ASN A 2 -15.07 -56.20 -49.95
CA ASN A 2 -14.98 -54.75 -49.72
C ASN A 2 -14.63 -54.51 -48.25
N LYS A 3 -13.52 -53.81 -47.98
CA LYS A 3 -13.17 -53.37 -46.63
C LYS A 3 -13.50 -51.88 -46.52
N ILE A 4 -14.55 -51.56 -45.76
CA ILE A 4 -14.95 -50.18 -45.49
C ILE A 4 -14.16 -49.67 -44.29
N PHE A 5 -13.49 -48.53 -44.44
CA PHE A 5 -12.67 -47.89 -43.42
C PHE A 5 -13.12 -46.45 -43.22
N LYS A 6 -13.03 -45.95 -41.98
CA LYS A 6 -13.37 -44.57 -41.62
C LYS A 6 -12.15 -43.86 -41.05
N VAL A 7 -11.89 -42.65 -41.54
CA VAL A 7 -10.82 -41.78 -41.04
C VAL A 7 -11.36 -40.96 -39.86
N ILE A 8 -10.63 -40.96 -38.74
CA ILE A 8 -11.02 -40.28 -37.50
C ILE A 8 -9.85 -39.42 -37.03
N TRP A 9 -10.14 -38.19 -36.62
CA TRP A 9 -9.17 -37.28 -36.01
C TRP A 9 -8.91 -37.64 -34.54
N ASN A 10 -7.65 -37.78 -34.14
CA ASN A 10 -7.26 -37.97 -32.74
C ASN A 10 -6.69 -36.67 -32.14
N PRO A 11 -7.44 -35.98 -31.27
CA PRO A 11 -6.99 -34.72 -30.67
C PRO A 11 -5.87 -34.90 -29.63
N ALA A 12 -5.65 -36.10 -29.10
CA ALA A 12 -4.56 -36.36 -28.15
C ALA A 12 -3.19 -36.46 -28.83
N THR A 13 -3.16 -36.86 -30.11
CA THR A 13 -1.91 -37.00 -30.89
C THR A 13 -1.80 -36.04 -32.06
N GLY A 14 -2.84 -35.24 -32.32
CA GLY A 14 -2.85 -34.24 -33.40
C GLY A 14 -2.77 -34.84 -34.81
N SER A 15 -3.32 -36.04 -35.02
CA SER A 15 -3.19 -36.75 -36.30
C SER A 15 -4.47 -37.50 -36.71
N TYR A 16 -4.62 -37.76 -38.01
CA TYR A 16 -5.72 -38.57 -38.56
C TYR A 16 -5.33 -40.05 -38.59
N SER A 17 -6.21 -40.91 -38.06
CA SER A 17 -6.02 -42.36 -38.01
C SER A 17 -7.15 -43.08 -38.72
N VAL A 18 -6.84 -44.20 -39.41
CA VAL A 18 -7.82 -44.99 -40.16
C VAL A 18 -8.24 -46.21 -39.33
N ALA A 19 -9.54 -46.35 -39.05
CA ALA A 19 -10.09 -47.47 -38.28
C ALA A 19 -11.11 -48.26 -39.11
N SER A 20 -11.17 -49.58 -38.88
CA SER A 20 -12.17 -50.45 -39.51
C SER A 20 -13.53 -50.29 -38.81
N GLU A 21 -14.62 -50.19 -39.58
CA GLU A 21 -15.98 -49.94 -39.05
C GLU A 21 -16.51 -51.01 -38.08
N THR A 22 -15.89 -52.19 -38.01
CA THR A 22 -16.29 -53.27 -37.09
C THR A 22 -15.60 -53.21 -35.72
N ALA A 23 -14.76 -52.21 -35.45
CA ALA A 23 -14.11 -52.05 -34.16
C ALA A 23 -15.12 -51.57 -33.08
N LYS A 24 -15.55 -52.46 -32.18
CA LYS A 24 -16.40 -52.10 -31.03
C LYS A 24 -15.57 -51.39 -29.95
N SER A 25 -15.86 -50.11 -29.74
CA SER A 25 -15.39 -49.33 -28.59
C SER A 25 -15.97 -49.87 -27.28
N ARG A 26 -15.11 -50.27 -26.33
CA ARG A 26 -15.48 -50.49 -24.93
C ARG A 26 -15.60 -49.13 -24.26
N GLY A 27 -16.81 -48.58 -24.24
CA GLY A 27 -17.09 -47.26 -23.70
C GLY A 27 -16.87 -47.16 -22.19
N LYS A 28 -16.20 -46.09 -21.74
CA LYS A 28 -16.42 -45.52 -20.41
C LYS A 28 -17.59 -44.55 -20.49
N LYS A 29 -18.63 -44.80 -19.68
CA LYS A 29 -19.86 -44.00 -19.62
C LYS A 29 -19.57 -42.59 -19.10
N SER A 30 -20.16 -41.63 -19.80
CA SER A 30 -20.34 -40.22 -19.43
C SER A 30 -21.14 -40.07 -18.13
N GLY A 31 -20.83 -39.05 -17.33
CA GLY A 31 -21.62 -38.65 -16.18
C GLY A 31 -21.12 -37.39 -15.48
N ARG A 32 -21.60 -36.23 -15.97
CA ARG A 32 -21.82 -34.92 -15.27
C ARG A 32 -20.78 -34.40 -14.28
N SER A 33 -20.33 -33.17 -14.52
CA SER A 33 -19.89 -32.22 -13.49
C SER A 33 -20.75 -32.34 -12.23
N LYS A 34 -20.17 -32.84 -11.15
CA LYS A 34 -20.54 -32.48 -9.80
C LYS A 34 -19.27 -31.96 -9.14
N LEU A 35 -19.26 -30.66 -8.87
CA LEU A 35 -18.46 -30.08 -7.81
C LEU A 35 -18.68 -30.93 -6.55
N LEU A 36 -17.67 -31.71 -6.16
CA LEU A 36 -17.59 -32.35 -4.85
C LEU A 36 -16.52 -31.61 -4.06
N ILE A 37 -17.01 -30.61 -3.34
CA ILE A 37 -16.39 -30.10 -2.11
C ILE A 37 -16.59 -31.19 -1.06
N SER A 38 -15.54 -31.90 -0.67
CA SER A 38 -15.46 -32.77 0.53
C SER A 38 -14.05 -33.37 0.59
N ALA A 39 -13.13 -32.78 1.37
CA ALA A 39 -12.77 -33.16 2.75
C ALA A 39 -12.19 -34.60 2.81
N LEU A 40 -10.88 -34.78 2.91
CA LEU A 40 -10.06 -34.76 4.14
C LEU A 40 -9.83 -36.19 4.69
N VAL A 41 -8.54 -36.50 4.86
CA VAL A 41 -7.93 -37.58 5.68
C VAL A 41 -8.08 -39.03 5.21
N ALA A 42 -6.97 -39.56 4.69
CA ALA A 42 -6.31 -40.73 5.29
C ALA A 42 -4.94 -40.96 4.63
N GLY A 43 -3.87 -40.94 5.45
CA GLY A 43 -2.63 -41.68 5.21
C GLY A 43 -1.69 -41.14 4.13
N GLY A 44 -0.55 -40.60 4.56
CA GLY A 44 0.55 -40.28 3.65
C GLY A 44 1.09 -41.50 2.90
N LEU A 45 1.87 -41.18 1.86
CA LEU A 45 2.67 -42.02 0.96
C LEU A 45 2.04 -42.24 -0.42
N LEU A 46 2.89 -41.99 -1.44
CA LEU A 46 2.72 -42.03 -2.90
C LEU A 46 2.29 -40.69 -3.54
N SER A 47 3.04 -39.96 -4.37
CA SER A 47 4.45 -39.96 -4.82
C SER A 47 4.55 -38.82 -5.87
N SER A 48 5.51 -37.91 -5.65
CA SER A 48 6.23 -37.08 -6.64
C SER A 48 5.45 -36.38 -7.78
N PHE A 49 5.25 -35.07 -7.62
CA PHE A 49 5.77 -34.08 -8.56
C PHE A 49 6.32 -32.86 -7.78
N GLY A 50 7.64 -32.82 -7.57
CA GLY A 50 8.40 -31.58 -7.43
C GLY A 50 8.15 -30.67 -6.22
N ALA A 51 8.01 -31.19 -5.00
CA ALA A 51 8.26 -30.41 -3.79
C ALA A 51 9.40 -31.08 -3.02
N LEU A 52 10.63 -30.58 -3.19
CA LEU A 52 11.78 -30.93 -2.34
C LEU A 52 11.58 -30.26 -0.97
N ALA A 53 10.57 -30.71 -0.22
CA ALA A 53 10.53 -30.52 1.22
C ALA A 53 11.50 -31.55 1.82
N ASN A 54 12.78 -31.19 1.91
CA ASN A 54 13.71 -31.97 2.72
C ASN A 54 13.12 -32.05 4.13
N ASN A 55 12.94 -33.26 4.64
CA ASN A 55 12.64 -33.56 6.03
C ASN A 55 13.72 -32.93 6.92
N TYR A 56 13.51 -31.68 7.28
CA TYR A 56 14.14 -31.07 8.43
C TYR A 56 13.03 -30.93 9.45
N ASP A 57 13.15 -31.74 10.50
CA ASP A 57 12.32 -31.78 11.68
C ASP A 57 11.74 -30.40 12.01
N GLY A 58 10.48 -30.19 11.63
CA GLY A 58 9.66 -29.20 12.30
C GLY A 58 9.41 -29.75 13.70
N GLN A 59 10.29 -29.42 14.64
CA GLN A 59 10.13 -29.84 16.01
C GLN A 59 8.85 -29.18 16.55
N PRO A 60 7.88 -29.94 17.08
CA PRO A 60 6.90 -29.35 17.98
C PRO A 60 7.69 -28.77 19.15
N THR A 61 7.65 -27.45 19.33
CA THR A 61 8.19 -26.86 20.56
C THR A 61 7.16 -27.05 21.65
N ASP A 62 7.31 -28.16 22.37
CA ASP A 62 6.63 -28.44 23.62
C ASP A 62 7.17 -27.48 24.69
N TYR A 63 6.35 -26.51 25.10
CA TYR A 63 6.55 -25.78 26.34
C TYR A 63 5.71 -26.46 27.42
N GLY A 64 6.36 -27.41 28.12
CA GLY A 64 6.13 -27.83 29.50
C GLY A 64 4.68 -27.82 30.03
N ASP A 65 4.19 -29.03 30.31
CA ASP A 65 3.03 -29.38 31.13
C ASP A 65 1.75 -28.55 30.97
N GLY A 66 0.76 -29.16 30.30
CA GLY A 66 -0.54 -28.56 30.08
C GLY A 66 -1.00 -28.78 28.65
N SER A 67 -1.74 -29.86 28.44
CA SER A 67 -2.57 -30.18 27.26
C SER A 67 -2.42 -29.22 26.07
N ALA A 68 -1.46 -29.48 25.16
CA ALA A 68 -1.27 -28.73 23.91
C ALA A 68 -2.63 -28.51 23.21
N GLY A 69 -3.04 -27.26 23.02
CA GLY A 69 -4.31 -26.96 22.36
C GLY A 69 -4.34 -27.50 20.92
N ASP A 70 -5.45 -28.10 20.52
CA ASP A 70 -5.65 -28.63 19.17
C ASP A 70 -5.86 -27.47 18.18
N GLY A 71 -4.92 -27.22 17.26
CA GLY A 71 -5.19 -26.31 16.13
C GLY A 71 -4.00 -25.61 15.46
N TRP A 72 -2.78 -25.71 15.97
CA TRP A 72 -1.62 -25.02 15.38
C TRP A 72 -1.01 -25.78 14.19
N VAL A 73 -0.33 -25.06 13.30
CA VAL A 73 0.39 -25.63 12.14
C VAL A 73 1.81 -25.04 12.09
N ALA A 74 2.85 -25.88 12.14
CA ALA A 74 4.24 -25.47 11.93
C ALA A 74 4.89 -26.36 10.86
N ILE A 75 5.29 -25.78 9.73
CA ILE A 75 5.87 -26.51 8.59
C ILE A 75 7.13 -25.80 8.11
N GLY A 76 8.27 -26.50 8.17
CA GLY A 76 9.57 -26.01 7.71
C GLY A 76 10.64 -26.00 8.81
N LYS A 77 11.91 -26.09 8.41
CA LYS A 77 13.04 -26.07 9.35
C LYS A 77 13.01 -24.79 10.19
N GLY A 78 13.02 -24.94 11.52
CA GLY A 78 13.03 -23.81 12.45
C GLY A 78 11.70 -23.07 12.57
N SER A 79 10.64 -23.55 11.90
CA SER A 79 9.31 -22.96 12.06
C SER A 79 8.76 -23.18 13.47
N LYS A 80 8.06 -22.18 14.02
CA LYS A 80 7.45 -22.20 15.34
C LYS A 80 6.05 -21.61 15.28
N ALA A 81 5.07 -22.35 15.75
CA ALA A 81 3.70 -21.89 15.92
C ALA A 81 3.32 -22.06 17.40
N ASN A 82 2.79 -21.01 18.02
CA ASN A 82 2.39 -21.03 19.42
C ASN A 82 1.15 -21.91 19.65
N THR A 83 1.19 -22.69 20.72
CA THR A 83 0.16 -23.58 21.21
C THR A 83 -0.60 -22.90 22.36
N PHE A 84 -1.48 -21.93 22.09
CA PHE A 84 -2.25 -21.31 23.19
C PHE A 84 -3.15 -22.36 23.88
N ILE A 85 -2.70 -22.84 25.03
CA ILE A 85 -3.17 -24.03 25.75
C ILE A 85 -4.50 -23.88 26.49
N ASN A 86 -5.27 -22.79 26.32
CA ASN A 86 -6.55 -22.65 27.04
C ASN A 86 -7.67 -21.87 26.33
N THR A 87 -7.51 -21.45 25.07
CA THR A 87 -8.59 -20.74 24.34
C THR A 87 -8.36 -20.81 22.83
N SER A 88 -9.05 -21.70 22.12
CA SER A 88 -9.30 -21.79 20.65
C SER A 88 -8.32 -21.16 19.63
N GLY A 89 -7.05 -20.91 19.98
CA GLY A 89 -6.15 -19.99 19.31
C GLY A 89 -5.13 -20.71 18.45
N ALA A 90 -5.58 -21.23 17.31
CA ALA A 90 -4.71 -21.81 16.30
C ALA A 90 -3.76 -20.75 15.71
N SER A 91 -2.45 -20.98 15.74
CA SER A 91 -1.46 -20.19 14.99
C SER A 91 -0.89 -21.00 13.82
N THR A 92 -0.46 -20.34 12.76
CA THR A 92 0.11 -21.01 11.57
C THR A 92 1.48 -20.43 11.22
N ALA A 93 2.50 -21.27 11.17
CA ALA A 93 3.84 -20.95 10.70
C ALA A 93 4.23 -21.88 9.52
N LEU A 94 4.54 -21.30 8.36
CA LEU A 94 4.92 -22.05 7.15
C LEU A 94 6.16 -21.43 6.50
N GLY A 95 7.31 -22.09 6.58
CA GLY A 95 8.55 -21.66 5.95
C GLY A 95 9.79 -21.92 6.80
N TYR A 96 10.96 -21.66 6.21
CA TYR A 96 12.25 -21.69 6.92
C TYR A 96 12.28 -20.56 7.96
N ASP A 97 12.51 -20.88 9.24
CA ASP A 97 12.52 -19.93 10.37
C ASP A 97 11.26 -19.03 10.44
N ALA A 98 10.08 -19.53 10.03
CA ALA A 98 8.81 -18.82 10.19
C ALA A 98 8.29 -18.92 11.63
N ILE A 99 7.96 -17.80 12.28
CA ILE A 99 7.57 -17.76 13.69
C ILE A 99 6.20 -17.08 13.83
N ALA A 100 5.21 -17.81 14.32
CA ALA A 100 3.86 -17.34 14.65
C ALA A 100 3.64 -17.47 16.17
N GLU A 101 3.91 -16.40 16.91
CA GLU A 101 3.85 -16.36 18.38
C GLU A 101 2.53 -15.80 18.92
N GLY A 102 1.84 -14.96 18.15
CA GLY A 102 0.58 -14.33 18.56
C GLY A 102 -0.62 -15.28 18.51
N MET A 103 -1.62 -15.05 19.37
CA MET A 103 -2.87 -15.82 19.37
C MET A 103 -3.59 -15.61 18.04
N TYR A 104 -4.03 -16.65 17.32
CA TYR A 104 -4.60 -16.52 15.96
C TYR A 104 -3.65 -15.96 14.89
N SER A 105 -2.34 -15.92 15.14
CA SER A 105 -1.38 -15.35 14.19
C SER A 105 -1.06 -16.27 13.01
N SER A 106 -0.61 -15.68 11.91
CA SER A 106 -0.15 -16.41 10.72
C SER A 106 1.17 -15.84 10.21
N ALA A 107 2.21 -16.67 10.12
CA ALA A 107 3.52 -16.34 9.57
C ALA A 107 3.84 -17.28 8.39
N ILE A 108 3.92 -16.75 7.17
CA ILE A 108 4.12 -17.56 5.96
C ILE A 108 5.27 -16.98 5.12
N GLY A 109 6.29 -17.81 4.92
CA GLY A 109 7.52 -17.52 4.17
C GLY A 109 8.76 -17.54 5.05
N SER A 110 9.92 -17.19 4.48
CA SER A 110 11.22 -17.38 5.13
C SER A 110 11.51 -16.27 6.15
N LYS A 111 11.90 -16.64 7.38
CA LYS A 111 12.27 -15.72 8.48
C LYS A 111 11.14 -14.74 8.86
N THR A 112 9.89 -15.13 8.65
CA THR A 112 8.73 -14.30 9.00
C THR A 112 8.46 -14.34 10.50
N LEU A 113 7.94 -13.25 11.07
CA LEU A 113 7.58 -13.15 12.48
C LEU A 113 6.19 -12.49 12.63
N ALA A 114 5.23 -13.23 13.15
CA ALA A 114 3.91 -12.74 13.55
C ALA A 114 3.76 -12.90 15.07
N SER A 115 4.04 -11.84 15.83
CA SER A 115 4.05 -11.87 17.32
C SER A 115 2.84 -11.20 17.96
N GLY A 116 2.18 -10.26 17.26
CA GLY A 116 0.93 -9.68 17.76
C GLY A 116 -0.26 -10.64 17.67
N GLY A 117 -1.26 -10.48 18.53
CA GLY A 117 -2.49 -11.26 18.50
C GLY A 117 -3.27 -11.02 17.21
N ALA A 118 -3.71 -12.07 16.52
CA ALA A 118 -4.36 -12.07 15.22
C ALA A 118 -3.56 -11.33 14.12
N SER A 119 -2.23 -11.30 14.25
CA SER A 119 -1.34 -10.68 13.27
C SER A 119 -1.03 -11.60 12.09
N MET A 120 -0.68 -11.01 10.95
CA MET A 120 -0.36 -11.73 9.72
C MET A 120 0.95 -11.24 9.11
N ALA A 121 1.96 -12.11 9.00
CA ALA A 121 3.23 -11.83 8.34
C ALA A 121 3.41 -12.73 7.11
N PHE A 122 3.57 -12.17 5.91
CA PHE A 122 3.77 -12.91 4.67
C PHE A 122 4.95 -12.38 3.86
N GLY A 123 5.85 -13.27 3.43
CA GLY A 123 6.98 -12.92 2.56
C GLY A 123 8.33 -13.41 3.10
N VAL A 124 9.38 -12.62 2.92
CA VAL A 124 10.72 -12.94 3.43
C VAL A 124 11.11 -11.89 4.46
N SER A 125 11.41 -12.29 5.70
CA SER A 125 11.72 -11.36 6.80
C SER A 125 10.60 -10.35 7.11
N ALA A 126 9.35 -10.66 6.76
CA ALA A 126 8.18 -9.84 7.12
C ALA A 126 7.89 -9.96 8.62
N ARG A 127 7.54 -8.84 9.27
CA ARG A 127 7.37 -8.73 10.73
C ARG A 127 6.06 -8.05 11.09
N ALA A 128 5.07 -8.80 11.56
CA ALA A 128 3.82 -8.28 12.10
C ALA A 128 3.88 -8.35 13.63
N LEU A 129 4.12 -7.21 14.29
CA LEU A 129 4.45 -7.11 15.71
C LEU A 129 3.30 -6.52 16.55
N GLY A 130 2.44 -5.69 15.96
CA GLY A 130 1.26 -5.15 16.64
C GLY A 130 0.06 -6.11 16.62
N ASP A 131 -0.89 -5.92 17.54
CA ASP A 131 -2.13 -6.70 17.56
C ASP A 131 -2.99 -6.40 16.33
N ARG A 132 -3.48 -7.43 15.66
CA ARG A 132 -4.23 -7.37 14.39
C ARG A 132 -3.46 -6.65 13.29
N SER A 133 -2.12 -6.63 13.39
CA SER A 133 -1.25 -6.03 12.39
C SER A 133 -1.04 -6.96 11.19
N VAL A 134 -0.74 -6.37 10.04
CA VAL A 134 -0.53 -7.09 8.78
C VAL A 134 0.77 -6.61 8.14
N ALA A 135 1.74 -7.50 7.92
CA ALA A 135 2.98 -7.23 7.22
C ALA A 135 3.11 -8.15 6.00
N LEU A 136 3.01 -7.59 4.80
CA LEU A 136 3.01 -8.33 3.53
C LEU A 136 4.13 -7.79 2.63
N GLY A 137 5.15 -8.61 2.35
CA GLY A 137 6.27 -8.25 1.47
C GLY A 137 7.63 -8.45 2.14
N ALA A 138 8.68 -8.47 1.32
CA ALA A 138 10.05 -8.69 1.79
C ALA A 138 10.49 -7.58 2.75
N SER A 139 10.88 -7.96 3.97
CA SER A 139 11.31 -7.05 5.04
C SER A 139 10.28 -5.98 5.42
N SER A 140 9.00 -6.22 5.15
CA SER A 140 7.90 -5.37 5.63
C SER A 140 7.78 -5.46 7.16
N THR A 141 7.42 -4.36 7.83
CA THR A 141 7.28 -4.32 9.29
C THR A 141 6.04 -3.53 9.70
N ALA A 142 5.14 -4.15 10.45
CA ALA A 142 3.95 -3.55 11.02
C ALA A 142 4.01 -3.65 12.55
N THR A 143 4.39 -2.57 13.23
CA THR A 143 4.55 -2.50 14.71
C THR A 143 3.35 -1.92 15.42
N GLY A 144 2.56 -1.06 14.76
CA GLY A 144 1.36 -0.49 15.36
C GLY A 144 0.22 -1.51 15.46
N ASP A 145 -0.64 -1.38 16.46
CA ASP A 145 -1.86 -2.19 16.52
C ASP A 145 -2.83 -1.79 15.41
N ARG A 146 -3.52 -2.79 14.84
CA ARG A 146 -4.41 -2.67 13.68
C ARG A 146 -3.73 -2.01 12.47
N SER A 147 -2.39 -2.08 12.41
CA SER A 147 -1.61 -1.48 11.32
C SER A 147 -1.45 -2.42 10.13
N THR A 148 -1.20 -1.86 8.95
CA THR A 148 -0.94 -2.66 7.73
C THR A 148 0.25 -2.09 6.96
N ALA A 149 1.30 -2.90 6.80
CA ALA A 149 2.45 -2.63 5.95
C ALA A 149 2.46 -3.59 4.75
N PHE A 150 2.34 -3.05 3.54
CA PHE A 150 2.32 -3.82 2.30
C PHE A 150 3.40 -3.31 1.34
N GLY A 151 4.37 -4.16 0.98
CA GLY A 151 5.44 -3.83 0.06
C GLY A 151 6.81 -4.19 0.61
N ARG A 152 7.84 -4.13 -0.25
CA ARG A 152 9.23 -4.37 0.16
C ARG A 152 9.67 -3.20 1.06
N TYR A 153 10.22 -3.50 2.23
CA TYR A 153 10.64 -2.50 3.23
C TYR A 153 9.54 -1.52 3.69
N ALA A 154 8.25 -1.81 3.42
CA ALA A 154 7.15 -1.00 3.94
C ALA A 154 7.14 -1.05 5.47
N LYS A 155 6.95 0.09 6.14
CA LYS A 155 6.97 0.20 7.60
C LYS A 155 5.75 0.96 8.09
N THR A 156 5.03 0.37 9.05
CA THR A 156 3.90 1.02 9.71
C THR A 156 4.07 0.94 11.22
N ASN A 157 4.35 2.08 11.85
CA ASN A 157 4.51 2.18 13.30
C ASN A 157 3.25 2.65 14.01
N GLY A 158 2.43 3.45 13.33
CA GLY A 158 1.24 4.05 13.93
C GLY A 158 0.10 3.08 14.18
N TYR A 159 -0.65 3.36 15.25
CA TYR A 159 -1.93 2.71 15.54
C TYR A 159 -2.95 2.95 14.43
N THR A 160 -3.59 1.89 13.92
CA THR A 160 -4.60 1.96 12.85
C THR A 160 -4.10 2.67 11.60
N SER A 161 -2.82 2.48 11.26
CA SER A 161 -2.18 3.13 10.11
C SER A 161 -1.96 2.16 8.95
N LEU A 162 -1.69 2.70 7.76
CA LEU A 162 -1.52 1.95 6.51
C LEU A 162 -0.30 2.46 5.73
N ALA A 163 0.67 1.59 5.45
CA ALA A 163 1.73 1.85 4.48
C ALA A 163 1.63 0.85 3.32
N VAL A 164 1.53 1.35 2.07
CA VAL A 164 1.49 0.53 0.86
C VAL A 164 2.48 1.04 -0.17
N GLY A 165 3.51 0.27 -0.47
CA GLY A 165 4.54 0.62 -1.44
C GLY A 165 5.93 0.20 -0.99
N ASP A 166 6.87 0.26 -1.93
CA ASP A 166 8.27 0.01 -1.62
C ASP A 166 8.84 1.13 -0.75
N THR A 167 9.34 0.80 0.45
CA THR A 167 9.87 1.76 1.44
C THR A 167 8.82 2.80 1.90
N ALA A 168 7.53 2.52 1.77
CA ALA A 168 6.48 3.39 2.32
C ALA A 168 6.55 3.41 3.86
N LEU A 169 6.34 4.59 4.47
CA LEU A 169 6.40 4.80 5.91
C LEU A 169 5.12 5.48 6.41
N ALA A 170 4.41 4.81 7.30
CA ALA A 170 3.30 5.37 8.07
C ALA A 170 3.66 5.34 9.56
N ASP A 171 4.23 6.45 10.05
CA ASP A 171 4.86 6.55 11.38
C ASP A 171 3.86 6.97 12.45
N GLY A 172 3.04 7.98 12.17
CA GLY A 172 2.03 8.52 13.09
C GLY A 172 0.76 7.68 13.17
N GLU A 173 -0.06 7.92 14.19
CA GLU A 173 -1.35 7.23 14.36
C GLU A 173 -2.38 7.61 13.28
N LYS A 174 -3.18 6.62 12.85
CA LYS A 174 -4.26 6.79 11.85
C LYS A 174 -3.75 7.42 10.54
N THR A 175 -2.52 7.11 10.16
CA THR A 175 -1.88 7.64 8.95
C THR A 175 -2.07 6.74 7.76
N ILE A 176 -1.96 7.34 6.57
CA ILE A 176 -1.98 6.62 5.30
C ILE A 176 -0.78 7.05 4.46
N ALA A 177 0.10 6.11 4.12
CA ALA A 177 1.20 6.30 3.19
C ALA A 177 1.08 5.32 2.02
N LEU A 178 0.78 5.82 0.81
CA LEU A 178 0.61 4.98 -0.38
C LEU A 178 1.49 5.49 -1.51
N GLY A 179 2.48 4.69 -1.91
CA GLY A 179 3.44 5.00 -2.97
C GLY A 179 4.86 4.52 -2.65
N ASN A 180 5.74 4.46 -3.64
CA ASN A 180 7.16 4.23 -3.39
C ASN A 180 7.71 5.39 -2.55
N THR A 181 8.32 5.09 -1.41
CA THR A 181 8.92 6.09 -0.51
C THR A 181 7.92 7.17 -0.05
N ALA A 182 6.62 6.87 -0.02
CA ALA A 182 5.61 7.77 0.56
C ALA A 182 5.77 7.80 2.09
N GLN A 183 5.66 8.98 2.70
CA GLN A 183 5.92 9.19 4.13
C GLN A 183 4.82 10.02 4.79
N ALA A 184 4.16 9.42 5.79
CA ALA A 184 3.19 10.07 6.65
C ALA A 184 3.68 9.98 8.11
N TYR A 185 4.11 11.11 8.68
CA TYR A 185 4.90 11.11 9.93
C TYR A 185 4.06 11.28 11.20
N GLU A 186 3.03 12.12 11.16
CA GLU A 186 2.30 12.56 12.36
C GLU A 186 0.82 12.14 12.30
N ILE A 187 0.11 12.29 13.42
CA ILE A 187 -1.29 11.84 13.55
C ILE A 187 -2.19 12.32 12.40
N MET A 188 -2.99 11.40 11.86
CA MET A 188 -3.95 11.64 10.77
C MET A 188 -3.35 12.28 9.50
N SER A 189 -2.03 12.19 9.31
CA SER A 189 -1.38 12.62 8.06
C SER A 189 -1.60 11.61 6.92
N ILE A 190 -1.70 12.13 5.69
CA ILE A 190 -1.95 11.32 4.48
C ILE A 190 -0.93 11.68 3.41
N ALA A 191 -0.14 10.70 2.98
CA ALA A 191 0.80 10.82 1.86
C ALA A 191 0.44 9.83 0.75
N LEU A 192 0.06 10.33 -0.42
CA LEU A 192 -0.34 9.54 -1.59
C LEU A 192 0.49 9.94 -2.80
N GLY A 193 1.42 9.08 -3.22
CA GLY A 193 2.27 9.28 -4.40
C GLY A 193 3.71 8.83 -4.17
N ASP A 194 4.43 8.64 -5.27
CA ASP A 194 5.88 8.40 -5.26
C ASP A 194 6.60 9.58 -4.58
N HIS A 195 7.33 9.33 -3.49
CA HIS A 195 7.99 10.37 -2.66
C HIS A 195 7.04 11.45 -2.08
N ALA A 196 5.74 11.17 -1.94
CA ALA A 196 4.84 12.11 -1.24
C ALA A 196 5.20 12.20 0.25
N ASN A 197 5.19 13.40 0.83
CA ASN A 197 5.60 13.64 2.21
C ASN A 197 4.57 14.50 2.97
N ALA A 198 3.89 13.89 3.94
CA ALA A 198 3.02 14.57 4.89
C ALA A 198 3.70 14.58 6.27
N SER A 199 4.34 15.70 6.61
CA SER A 199 5.29 15.78 7.74
C SER A 199 4.69 16.18 9.08
N LYS A 200 3.42 16.61 9.12
CA LYS A 200 2.78 17.18 10.30
C LYS A 200 1.36 16.68 10.49
N GLU A 201 0.82 16.91 11.67
CA GLU A 201 -0.52 16.48 12.04
C GLU A 201 -1.56 17.01 11.05
N TYR A 202 -2.53 16.15 10.71
CA TYR A 202 -3.61 16.46 9.77
C TYR A 202 -3.14 16.92 8.37
N SER A 203 -1.85 16.79 8.04
CA SER A 203 -1.33 17.25 6.75
C SER A 203 -1.59 16.23 5.64
N MET A 204 -1.82 16.71 4.43
CA MET A 204 -2.18 15.88 3.27
C MET A 204 -1.30 16.20 2.07
N ALA A 205 -0.48 15.24 1.63
CA ALA A 205 0.35 15.33 0.43
C ALA A 205 -0.14 14.33 -0.63
N LEU A 206 -0.76 14.83 -1.70
CA LEU A 206 -1.37 14.03 -2.77
C LEU A 206 -0.68 14.33 -4.12
N GLY A 207 0.25 13.49 -4.52
CA GLY A 207 0.96 13.57 -5.79
C GLY A 207 2.43 13.21 -5.67
N ALA A 208 3.06 12.83 -6.79
CA ALA A 208 4.48 12.49 -6.79
C ALA A 208 5.33 13.68 -6.33
N SER A 209 6.17 13.46 -5.32
CA SER A 209 7.02 14.47 -4.67
C SER A 209 6.24 15.67 -4.11
N SER A 210 4.96 15.51 -3.78
CA SER A 210 4.19 16.53 -3.05
C SER A 210 4.66 16.61 -1.59
N ALA A 211 4.63 17.80 -1.00
CA ALA A 211 5.08 18.06 0.35
C ALA A 211 4.08 18.92 1.14
N ALA A 212 3.48 18.35 2.18
CA ALA A 212 2.65 19.05 3.16
C ALA A 212 3.41 19.10 4.48
N SER A 213 4.20 20.15 4.66
CA SER A 213 5.27 20.23 5.67
C SER A 213 4.84 20.87 7.00
N ALA A 214 3.60 21.36 7.09
CA ALA A 214 3.05 22.06 8.25
C ALA A 214 1.69 21.48 8.68
N ALA A 215 1.26 21.78 9.91
CA ALA A 215 0.00 21.28 10.45
C ALA A 215 -1.19 21.75 9.61
N ASN A 216 -2.16 20.86 9.38
CA ASN A 216 -3.33 21.08 8.51
C ASN A 216 -3.01 21.47 7.06
N ALA A 217 -1.74 21.41 6.64
CA ALA A 217 -1.34 21.80 5.29
C ALA A 217 -1.80 20.77 4.25
N ILE A 218 -2.25 21.23 3.10
CA ILE A 218 -2.74 20.38 2.01
C ILE A 218 -1.96 20.70 0.73
N ALA A 219 -1.16 19.75 0.25
CA ALA A 219 -0.43 19.82 -1.01
C ALA A 219 -0.98 18.80 -2.01
N VAL A 220 -1.56 19.25 -3.12
CA VAL A 220 -2.15 18.40 -4.15
C VAL A 220 -1.50 18.70 -5.51
N GLY A 221 -0.85 17.71 -6.11
CA GLY A 221 -0.21 17.80 -7.40
C GLY A 221 1.28 17.49 -7.35
N ARG A 222 1.84 17.10 -8.50
CA ARG A 222 3.27 16.74 -8.60
C ARG A 222 4.17 17.92 -8.21
N ASN A 223 5.10 17.71 -7.28
CA ASN A 223 5.97 18.74 -6.71
C ASN A 223 5.22 19.94 -6.08
N SER A 224 3.96 19.79 -5.65
CA SER A 224 3.28 20.82 -4.87
C SER A 224 3.89 20.92 -3.47
N ALA A 225 3.89 22.12 -2.88
CA ALA A 225 4.45 22.37 -1.56
C ALA A 225 3.53 23.29 -0.74
N ALA A 226 2.93 22.74 0.31
CA ALA A 226 2.19 23.49 1.33
C ALA A 226 3.07 23.56 2.58
N ALA A 227 3.76 24.69 2.74
CA ALA A 227 4.82 24.86 3.74
C ALA A 227 4.36 25.58 5.01
N GLY A 228 3.21 26.25 4.98
CA GLY A 228 2.65 26.96 6.12
C GLY A 228 1.51 26.23 6.82
N VAL A 229 1.25 26.59 8.08
CA VAL A 229 0.10 26.08 8.83
C VAL A 229 -1.20 26.49 8.14
N ASP A 230 -2.17 25.58 8.07
CA ASP A 230 -3.46 25.80 7.40
C ASP A 230 -3.34 26.24 5.92
N SER A 231 -2.23 25.90 5.26
CA SER A 231 -1.98 26.29 3.87
C SER A 231 -2.48 25.27 2.85
N LEU A 232 -2.87 25.75 1.66
CA LEU A 232 -3.34 24.93 0.55
C LEU A 232 -2.52 25.21 -0.72
N ALA A 233 -1.80 24.20 -1.22
CA ALA A 233 -1.11 24.22 -2.50
C ALA A 233 -1.76 23.20 -3.45
N PHE A 234 -2.55 23.66 -4.42
CA PHE A 234 -3.26 22.81 -5.37
C PHE A 234 -2.77 23.07 -6.80
N GLY A 235 -2.01 22.15 -7.37
CA GLY A 235 -1.47 22.20 -8.73
C GLY A 235 -0.02 21.75 -8.81
N ARG A 236 0.42 21.34 -10.00
CA ARG A 236 1.82 20.97 -10.23
C ARG A 236 2.74 22.14 -9.88
N LYS A 237 3.74 21.93 -9.00
CA LYS A 237 4.66 22.98 -8.53
C LYS A 237 3.97 24.20 -7.88
N SER A 238 2.74 24.06 -7.38
CA SER A 238 2.12 25.11 -6.56
C SER A 238 2.88 25.26 -5.23
N LEU A 239 2.99 26.47 -4.71
CA LEU A 239 3.69 26.80 -3.47
C LEU A 239 2.83 27.71 -2.59
N ALA A 240 2.34 27.17 -1.49
CA ALA A 240 1.74 27.94 -0.41
C ALA A 240 2.81 28.08 0.70
N SER A 241 3.54 29.20 0.70
CA SER A 241 4.82 29.31 1.40
C SER A 241 4.72 29.66 2.89
N ALA A 242 3.55 30.07 3.38
CA ALA A 242 3.36 30.56 4.74
C ALA A 242 1.93 30.29 5.25
N ALA A 243 1.63 30.70 6.49
CA ALA A 243 0.37 30.40 7.14
C ALA A 243 -0.84 30.95 6.37
N ASN A 244 -1.93 30.18 6.32
CA ASN A 244 -3.18 30.50 5.63
C ASN A 244 -3.03 30.79 4.12
N ALA A 245 -1.88 30.49 3.53
CA ALA A 245 -1.62 30.73 2.11
C ALA A 245 -2.44 29.77 1.25
N ILE A 246 -3.07 30.29 0.19
CA ILE A 246 -3.82 29.50 -0.79
C ILE A 246 -3.21 29.71 -2.17
N ALA A 247 -2.54 28.70 -2.71
CA ALA A 247 -1.97 28.68 -4.05
C ALA A 247 -2.69 27.60 -4.89
N MET A 248 -3.56 28.01 -5.81
CA MET A 248 -4.34 27.13 -6.68
C MET A 248 -4.03 27.37 -8.15
N GLY A 249 -3.31 26.44 -8.78
CA GLY A 249 -2.87 26.50 -10.17
C GLY A 249 -1.47 25.93 -10.33
N ALA A 250 -1.12 25.48 -11.53
CA ALA A 250 0.25 25.05 -11.79
C ALA A 250 1.22 26.23 -11.62
N GLU A 251 2.29 26.03 -10.86
CA GLU A 251 3.29 27.07 -10.57
C GLU A 251 2.73 28.33 -9.90
N SER A 252 1.55 28.23 -9.27
CA SER A 252 1.01 29.32 -8.44
C SER A 252 1.82 29.45 -7.14
N LYS A 253 1.92 30.68 -6.62
CA LYS A 253 2.64 30.98 -5.39
C LYS A 253 1.84 31.95 -4.52
N ALA A 254 1.68 31.62 -3.24
CA ALA A 254 1.02 32.48 -2.26
C ALA A 254 1.86 32.64 -0.99
N ALA A 255 2.06 33.89 -0.57
CA ALA A 255 2.64 34.29 0.70
C ALA A 255 1.63 34.18 1.87
N GLU A 256 1.99 34.69 3.04
CA GLU A 256 1.17 34.61 4.26
C GLU A 256 -0.18 35.29 4.07
N ASN A 257 -1.26 34.62 4.49
CA ASN A 257 -2.65 35.06 4.31
C ASN A 257 -3.02 35.45 2.86
N ALA A 258 -2.19 35.06 1.89
CA ALA A 258 -2.36 35.46 0.50
C ALA A 258 -3.11 34.38 -0.28
N THR A 259 -3.78 34.78 -1.35
CA THR A 259 -4.52 33.86 -2.23
C THR A 259 -4.12 34.07 -3.68
N ALA A 260 -3.46 33.08 -4.28
CA ALA A 260 -3.11 33.03 -5.69
C ALA A 260 -3.94 31.96 -6.40
N VAL A 261 -4.74 32.34 -7.39
CA VAL A 261 -5.56 31.41 -8.20
C VAL A 261 -5.29 31.64 -9.68
N GLY A 262 -4.69 30.66 -10.32
CA GLY A 262 -4.32 30.67 -11.73
C GLY A 262 -2.96 30.03 -11.98
N THR A 263 -2.75 29.56 -13.21
CA THR A 263 -1.42 29.09 -13.65
C THR A 263 -0.43 30.26 -13.60
N ASN A 264 0.69 30.08 -12.91
CA ASN A 264 1.70 31.13 -12.65
C ASN A 264 1.15 32.38 -11.94
N ALA A 265 0.04 32.29 -11.20
CA ALA A 265 -0.42 33.40 -10.35
C ALA A 265 0.50 33.55 -9.13
N GLU A 266 0.90 34.78 -8.81
CA GLU A 266 1.81 35.09 -7.71
C GLU A 266 1.20 36.13 -6.76
N ALA A 267 0.78 35.71 -5.58
CA ALA A 267 0.39 36.59 -4.49
C ALA A 267 1.54 36.67 -3.48
N ASN A 268 2.53 37.53 -3.74
CA ASN A 268 3.79 37.61 -2.97
C ASN A 268 3.69 38.54 -1.74
N GLY A 269 2.75 39.49 -1.72
CA GLY A 269 2.49 40.36 -0.56
C GLY A 269 1.67 39.69 0.55
N LEU A 270 1.83 40.16 1.79
CA LEU A 270 0.99 39.75 2.93
C LEU A 270 -0.47 40.15 2.66
N ASN A 271 -1.42 39.23 2.92
CA ASN A 271 -2.85 39.45 2.67
C ASN A 271 -3.17 39.82 1.20
N SER A 272 -2.28 39.51 0.25
CA SER A 272 -2.49 39.88 -1.16
C SER A 272 -3.32 38.82 -1.90
N ILE A 273 -3.98 39.23 -2.98
CA ILE A 273 -4.84 38.36 -3.79
C ILE A 273 -4.44 38.49 -5.25
N ALA A 274 -4.06 37.39 -5.89
CA ALA A 274 -3.76 37.30 -7.32
C ALA A 274 -4.73 36.31 -8.00
N LEU A 275 -5.71 36.81 -8.75
CA LEU A 275 -6.71 35.98 -9.43
C LEU A 275 -6.58 36.12 -10.95
N GLY A 276 -6.01 35.11 -11.60
CA GLY A 276 -5.82 35.05 -13.04
C GLY A 276 -4.47 34.43 -13.42
N SER A 277 -4.40 33.86 -14.63
CA SER A 277 -3.14 33.30 -15.13
C SER A 277 -2.06 34.38 -15.22
N GLY A 278 -0.91 34.16 -14.58
CA GLY A 278 0.18 35.14 -14.53
C GLY A 278 -0.16 36.46 -13.83
N SER A 279 -1.22 36.51 -13.02
CA SER A 279 -1.50 37.68 -12.17
C SER A 279 -0.45 37.80 -11.06
N ILE A 280 -0.07 39.03 -10.70
CA ILE A 280 0.98 39.31 -9.72
C ILE A 280 0.50 40.36 -8.72
N ALA A 281 0.45 40.01 -7.43
CA ALA A 281 0.15 40.92 -6.32
C ALA A 281 1.34 40.94 -5.33
N ASP A 282 2.32 41.79 -5.63
CA ASP A 282 3.62 41.85 -4.92
C ASP A 282 3.61 42.73 -3.67
N VAL A 283 2.52 43.46 -3.45
CA VAL A 283 2.41 44.42 -2.34
C VAL A 283 1.36 43.94 -1.35
N ASP A 284 1.64 44.15 -0.07
CA ASP A 284 0.72 43.80 1.02
C ASP A 284 -0.66 44.43 0.83
N ASN A 285 -1.70 43.67 1.14
CA ASN A 285 -3.10 44.10 1.07
C ASN A 285 -3.54 44.58 -0.32
N THR A 286 -2.91 44.09 -1.39
CA THR A 286 -3.29 44.42 -2.76
C THR A 286 -3.98 43.27 -3.48
N ILE A 287 -4.71 43.61 -4.54
CA ILE A 287 -5.46 42.65 -5.35
C ILE A 287 -5.10 42.86 -6.82
N ALA A 288 -4.60 41.81 -7.48
CA ALA A 288 -4.43 41.73 -8.92
C ALA A 288 -5.52 40.80 -9.50
N LEU A 289 -6.39 41.35 -10.34
CA LEU A 289 -7.52 40.63 -10.94
C LEU A 289 -7.40 40.63 -12.47
N GLY A 290 -7.34 39.43 -13.06
CA GLY A 290 -7.26 39.21 -14.50
C GLY A 290 -5.94 38.60 -14.96
N ASN A 291 -5.94 38.09 -16.19
CA ASN A 291 -4.75 37.50 -16.83
C ASN A 291 -3.66 38.56 -17.00
N GLN A 292 -2.42 38.25 -16.57
CA GLN A 292 -1.28 39.17 -16.53
C GLN A 292 -1.51 40.47 -15.73
N SER A 293 -2.54 40.54 -14.88
CA SER A 293 -2.77 41.73 -14.05
C SER A 293 -1.66 41.91 -13.02
N GLN A 294 -1.30 43.15 -12.71
CA GLN A 294 -0.25 43.45 -11.75
C GLN A 294 -0.68 44.50 -10.73
N ALA A 295 -0.52 44.17 -9.45
CA ALA A 295 -0.61 45.10 -8.34
C ALA A 295 0.78 45.23 -7.70
N SER A 296 1.56 46.17 -8.21
CA SER A 296 2.94 46.44 -7.78
C SER A 296 3.06 47.86 -7.21
N SER A 297 4.14 48.15 -6.47
CA SER A 297 4.33 49.40 -5.71
C SER A 297 4.57 50.67 -6.56
N GLY A 298 4.26 50.64 -7.86
CA GLY A 298 4.67 51.65 -8.84
C GLY A 298 3.85 52.95 -8.91
N TRP A 299 2.76 53.11 -8.17
CA TRP A 299 1.81 54.23 -8.38
C TRP A 299 2.03 55.49 -7.50
N ARG A 300 3.25 55.78 -7.05
CA ARG A 300 3.51 57.03 -6.29
C ARG A 300 3.67 58.31 -7.12
N ASN A 301 3.61 58.28 -8.47
CA ASN A 301 3.98 59.43 -9.31
C ASN A 301 3.00 59.82 -10.44
N CYS A 302 1.68 59.65 -10.28
CA CYS A 302 0.70 60.14 -11.28
C CYS A 302 0.04 61.50 -10.97
N HIS A 303 0.50 62.26 -9.96
CA HIS A 303 0.02 63.63 -9.73
C HIS A 303 1.16 64.62 -9.44
N ARG A 304 1.84 65.07 -10.51
CA ARG A 304 2.41 66.44 -10.58
C ARG A 304 2.96 66.75 -11.98
N SER A 305 2.08 67.17 -12.88
CA SER A 305 2.43 68.12 -13.97
C SER A 305 1.17 68.53 -14.75
N ARG A 306 0.33 69.32 -14.10
CA ARG A 306 -0.54 70.30 -14.78
C ARG A 306 -0.62 71.54 -13.91
N GLU A 307 0.39 72.39 -14.05
CA GLU A 307 0.29 73.85 -13.92
C GLU A 307 1.03 74.45 -15.10
#